data_AF-A0A916I8U2-F1
#
_entry.id   AF-A0A916I8U2-F1
#
_cell.length_a   1.000
_cell.length_b   1.000
_cell.length_c   1.000
_cell.angle_alpha   90.00
_cell.angle_beta   90.00
_cell.angle_gamma   90.00
#
_symmetry.space_group_name_H-M   'P 1'
#
loop_
_entity.id
_entity.type
_entity.pdbx_description
1 polymer ?
#
loop_
_entity_poly.entity_id
_entity_poly.type
_entity_poly.pdbx_seq_one_letter_code
_entity_poly.pdbx_strand_id
1 'polypeptide(L)' 'TPDPYFILPLLMAATSMIQVALGAKPPDPMQAKMMWMMPLIFSVMFFFFPAGLVLYWLSNNVLSIAQQYLINKRMGVLHV' A
#
# COMPACT_ATOMS: atom_id res chain seq x y z
N THR A 1 -5.37 12.93 17.37
CA THR A 1 -4.24 12.32 18.08
C THR A 1 -3.65 11.20 17.23
N PRO A 2 -2.34 10.92 17.33
CA PRO A 2 -1.71 9.73 16.73
C PRO A 2 -2.26 8.42 17.32
N ASP A 3 -2.08 7.30 16.62
CA ASP A 3 -2.52 5.97 17.08
C ASP A 3 -1.65 5.51 18.28
N PRO A 4 -2.24 5.30 19.47
CA PRO A 4 -1.49 4.88 20.65
C PRO A 4 -0.95 3.44 20.57
N TYR A 5 -1.47 2.59 19.69
CA TYR A 5 -1.07 1.19 19.56
C TYR A 5 -0.21 0.91 18.32
N PHE A 6 -0.01 1.91 17.45
CA PHE A 6 0.78 1.80 16.21
C PHE A 6 0.36 0.67 15.27
N ILE A 7 -0.90 0.23 15.37
CA ILE A 7 -1.46 -0.82 14.51
C ILE A 7 -1.76 -0.23 13.13
N LEU A 8 -2.25 1.02 13.06
CA LEU A 8 -2.64 1.66 11.81
C LEU A 8 -1.46 1.89 10.85
N PRO A 9 -0.30 2.41 11.30
CA PRO A 9 0.87 2.55 10.43
C PRO A 9 1.39 1.21 9.90
N LEU A 10 1.37 0.15 10.72
CA LEU A 10 1.77 -1.20 10.30
C LEU A 10 0.82 -1.79 9.25
N LEU A 11 -0.48 -1.65 9.46
CA LEU A 11 -1.47 -2.09 8.47
C LEU A 11 -1.31 -1.30 7.16
N MET A 12 -1.11 0.01 7.25
CA MET A 12 -0.89 0.86 6.07
C MET A 12 0.39 0.48 5.30
N ALA A 13 1.45 0.11 6.02
CA ALA A 13 2.67 -0.43 5.41
C ALA A 13 2.37 -1.71 4.62
N ALA A 14 1.68 -2.66 5.26
CA ALA A 14 1.35 -3.94 4.66
C ALA A 14 0.45 -3.77 3.43
N THR A 15 -0.62 -2.97 3.51
CA THR A 15 -1.53 -2.75 2.39
C THR A 15 -0.82 -2.04 1.24
N SER A 16 0.02 -1.04 1.52
CA SER A 16 0.77 -0.33 0.49
C SER A 16 1.75 -1.25 -0.26
N MET A 17 2.39 -2.20 0.44
CA MET A 17 3.23 -3.21 -0.22
C MET A 17 2.41 -4.17 -1.10
N ILE A 18 1.22 -4.58 -0.66
CA ILE A 18 0.30 -5.39 -1.49
C ILE A 18 -0.11 -4.62 -2.75
N GLN A 19 -0.36 -3.31 -2.61
CA GLN A 19 -0.71 -2.46 -3.76
C GLN A 19 0.43 -2.41 -4.79
N VAL A 20 1.69 -2.26 -4.34
CA VAL A 20 2.87 -2.31 -5.23
C VAL A 20 3.00 -3.70 -5.89
N ALA A 21 2.72 -4.77 -5.16
CA ALA A 21 2.77 -6.14 -5.67
C ALA A 21 1.72 -6.42 -6.77
N LEU A 22 0.54 -5.82 -6.66
CA LEU A 22 -0.55 -5.93 -7.66
C LEU A 22 -0.36 -4.99 -8.86
N GLY A 23 0.52 -3.99 -8.75
CA GLY A 23 0.84 -3.06 -9.81
C GLY A 23 1.76 -3.66 -10.88
N ALA A 24 1.92 -2.95 -12.00
CA ALA A 24 2.87 -3.32 -13.03
C ALA A 24 4.31 -3.13 -12.52
N LYS A 25 5.17 -4.14 -12.72
CA LYS A 25 6.60 -4.02 -12.41
C LYS A 25 7.25 -3.05 -13.42
N PRO A 26 7.98 -2.03 -12.96
CA PRO A 26 8.73 -1.16 -13.85
C PRO A 26 9.77 -1.93 -14.66
N PRO A 27 10.11 -1.48 -15.88
CA PRO A 27 11.12 -2.12 -16.71
C PRO A 27 12.54 -1.96 -16.15
N ASP A 28 12.82 -0.92 -15.35
CA ASP A 28 14.13 -0.66 -14.76
C ASP A 28 14.23 -1.21 -13.31
N PRO A 29 15.25 -2.03 -12.97
CA PRO A 29 15.46 -2.56 -11.63
C PRO A 29 15.66 -1.49 -10.54
N MET A 30 16.19 -0.31 -10.88
CA MET A 30 16.35 0.81 -9.93
C MET A 30 14.99 1.41 -9.54
N GLN A 31 14.11 1.60 -10.53
CA GLN A 31 12.76 2.12 -10.28
C GLN A 31 11.92 1.12 -9.48
N ALA A 32 12.06 -0.17 -9.77
CA ALA A 32 11.40 -1.23 -9.00
C ALA A 32 11.80 -1.17 -7.52
N LYS A 33 13.10 -1.09 -7.21
CA LYS A 33 13.58 -0.97 -5.81
C LYS A 33 12.99 0.25 -5.10
N MET A 34 12.93 1.40 -5.77
CA MET A 34 12.33 2.61 -5.21
C MET A 34 10.84 2.44 -4.89
N MET A 35 10.07 1.78 -5.77
CA MET A 35 8.65 1.52 -5.53
C MET A 35 8.39 0.64 -4.30
N TRP A 36 9.29 -0.30 -4.00
CA TRP A 36 9.19 -1.13 -2.79
C TRP A 36 9.66 -0.40 -1.52
N MET A 37 10.62 0.53 -1.64
CA MET A 37 11.12 1.33 -0.51
C MET A 37 10.16 2.45 -0.08
N MET A 38 9.47 3.07 -1.04
CA MET A 38 8.55 4.20 -0.79
C MET A 38 7.48 3.90 0.28
N PRO A 39 6.74 2.78 0.20
CA PRO A 39 5.78 2.38 1.23
C PRO A 39 6.40 2.36 2.63
N LEU A 40 7.59 1.77 2.77
CA LEU A 40 8.26 1.63 4.07
C LEU A 40 8.65 2.99 4.66
N ILE A 41 9.16 3.90 3.83
CA ILE A 41 9.50 5.27 4.25
C ILE A 41 8.24 6.01 4.72
N PHE A 42 7.16 5.97 3.94
CA PHE A 42 5.90 6.61 4.31
C PHE A 42 5.23 5.95 5.53
N SER A 43 5.45 4.65 5.74
CA SER A 43 4.95 3.93 6.91
C SER A 43 5.53 4.48 8.21
N VAL A 44 6.84 4.75 8.24
CA VAL A 44 7.51 5.38 9.39
C VAL A 44 7.01 6.82 9.59
N MET A 45 6.73 7.52 8.50
CA MET A 45 6.17 8.87 8.56
C MET A 45 4.76 8.90 9.19
N PHE A 46 3.92 7.89 8.96
CA PHE A 46 2.54 7.84 9.49
C PHE A 46 2.45 7.73 11.02
N PHE A 47 3.53 7.41 11.72
CA PHE A 47 3.60 7.45 13.19
C PHE A 47 3.37 8.86 13.76
N PHE A 48 3.65 9.89 12.96
CA PHE A 48 3.51 11.29 13.36
C PHE A 48 2.16 11.92 12.94
N PHE A 49 1.34 11.19 12.18
CA PHE A 49 0.08 11.71 11.65
C PHE A 49 -1.13 11.36 12.54
N PRO A 50 -2.22 12.15 12.48
CA PRO A 50 -3.45 11.83 13.19
C PRO A 50 -4.05 10.49 12.75
N ALA A 51 -4.46 9.65 13.70
CA ALA A 51 -4.99 8.31 13.44
C ALA A 51 -6.19 8.30 12.48
N GLY A 52 -7.07 9.31 12.56
CA GLY A 52 -8.22 9.41 11.65
C GLY A 52 -7.83 9.58 10.19
N LEU A 53 -6.75 10.31 9.90
CA LEU A 53 -6.25 10.47 8.54
C LEU A 53 -5.62 9.17 8.03
N VAL A 54 -4.84 8.50 8.87
CA VAL A 54 -4.23 7.20 8.53
C VAL A 54 -5.31 6.15 8.27
N LEU A 55 -6.36 6.11 9.08
CA LEU A 55 -7.50 5.21 8.89
C LEU A 55 -8.27 5.50 7.59
N TYR A 56 -8.46 6.78 7.26
CA TYR A 56 -9.07 7.19 5.99
C TYR A 56 -8.25 6.69 4.79
N TRP A 57 -6.93 6.88 4.82
CA TRP A 57 -6.06 6.38 3.76
C TRP A 57 -6.04 4.86 3.69
N LEU A 58 -5.94 4.18 4.83
CA LEU A 58 -5.99 2.72 4.90
C LEU A 58 -7.26 2.17 4.25
N SER A 59 -8.41 2.74 4.59
CA SER A 59 -9.70 2.33 4.03
C SER A 59 -9.75 2.50 2.52
N ASN A 60 -9.29 3.64 2.00
CA ASN A 60 -9.21 3.88 0.56
C ASN A 60 -8.22 2.92 -0.12
N ASN A 61 -7.07 2.67 0.49
CA ASN A 61 -6.03 1.79 -0.03
C ASN A 61 -6.55 0.36 -0.19
N VAL A 62 -7.26 -0.16 0.81
CA VAL A 62 -7.91 -1.48 0.77
C VAL A 62 -8.93 -1.56 -0.37
N LEU A 63 -9.77 -0.53 -0.56
CA LEU A 63 -10.73 -0.47 -1.66
C LEU A 63 -10.03 -0.46 -3.03
N SER A 64 -8.97 0.35 -3.19
CA SER A 64 -8.18 0.37 -4.42
C SER A 64 -7.52 -0.97 -4.72
N ILE A 65 -6.99 -1.66 -3.70
CA ILE A 65 -6.42 -3.01 -3.85
C ILE A 65 -7.48 -4.00 -4.31
N ALA A 66 -8.66 -3.99 -3.68
CA ALA A 66 -9.76 -4.86 -4.07
C ALA A 66 -10.20 -4.61 -5.53
N GLN A 67 -10.32 -3.34 -5.92
CA GLN A 67 -10.61 -2.96 -7.30
C GLN A 67 -9.52 -3.43 -8.27
N GLN A 68 -8.24 -3.18 -7.96
CA GLN A 68 -7.12 -3.55 -8.80
C GLN A 68 -7.03 -5.07 -8.98
N TYR A 69 -7.26 -5.82 -7.90
CA TYR A 69 -7.30 -7.28 -7.93
C TYR A 69 -8.40 -7.80 -8.87
N LEU A 70 -9.61 -7.25 -8.78
CA LEU A 70 -10.71 -7.62 -9.68
C LEU A 70 -10.41 -7.30 -11.15
N ILE A 71 -9.77 -6.15 -11.42
CA ILE A 71 -9.35 -5.76 -12.77
C ILE A 71 -8.28 -6.73 -13.30
N ASN A 72 -7.22 -6.99 -12.53
CA ASN A 72 -6.16 -7.91 -12.94
C ASN A 72 -6.69 -9.33 -13.18
N LYS A 73 -7.68 -9.77 -12.38
CA LYS A 73 -8.36 -11.05 -12.57
C LYS A 73 -9.15 -11.09 -13.88
N ARG A 74 -9.89 -10.02 -14.20
CA ARG A 74 -10.66 -9.92 -15.46
C ARG A 74 -9.78 -9.84 -16.69
N MET A 75 -8.62 -9.19 -16.59
CA MET A 75 -7.66 -9.07 -17.69
C MET A 75 -6.77 -10.32 -17.87
N GLY A 76 -6.92 -11.35 -17.02
CA GLY A 76 -6.09 -12.56 -17.09
C GLY A 76 -4.63 -12.35 -16.71
N VAL A 77 -4.29 -11.24 -16.04
CA VAL A 77 -2.92 -10.88 -15.64
C VAL A 77 -2.48 -11.67 -14.40
N LEU A 78 -3.43 -12.12 -13.59
CA LEU A 78 -3.18 -12.99 -12.44
C LEU A 78 -3.10 -14.45 -12.90
N HIS A 79 -1.90 -15.02 -12.92
CA HIS A 79 -1.66 -16.44 -13.18
C HIS A 79 -1.74 -17.27 -11.87
N VAL A 80 -2.83 -17.09 -11.11
CA VAL A 80 -3.09 -17.93 -9.92
C VAL A 80 -3.87 -19.17 -10.33
#